data_AF-A0A212EMH7-F1
#
_entry.id   AF-A0A212EMH7-F1
#
_cell.length_a   1.000
_cell.length_b   1.000
_cell.length_c   1.000
_cell.angle_alpha   90.00
_cell.angle_beta   90.00
_cell.angle_gamma   90.00
#
_symmetry.space_group_name_H-M   'P 1'
#
loop_
_entity.id
_entity.type
_entity.pdbx_description
1 polymer ?
#
loop_
_entity_poly.entity_id
_entity_poly.type
_entity_poly.pdbx_seq_one_letter_code
_entity_poly.pdbx_strand_id
1 'polypeptide(L)'
;MSLVLTKAALALKNAESNFQVVKFEAHKPKKKNDNESDINLNKKEPQIPQSKKDVDLKKIRHEIVRFGMSGFSGTKKEEAKIALAISLGAKPPKREYINYKELMEKRKQEKQKLQNEKQLMMSKTVLHTVKKKKKGVNNDVGHLLSSYGKVQKKDLKQKSDKGSGKKKKK
;
A
#
# COMPACT_ATOMS: atom_id res chain seq x y z
N MET A 1 -19.91 -18.84 58.48
CA MET A 1 -18.47 -18.83 58.78
C MET A 1 -18.34 -18.44 60.24
N SER A 2 -17.75 -19.29 61.08
CA SER A 2 -17.41 -18.90 62.45
C SER A 2 -16.23 -17.92 62.41
N LEU A 3 -16.35 -16.81 63.12
CA LEU A 3 -15.26 -15.86 63.29
C LEU A 3 -14.21 -16.48 64.21
N VAL A 4 -13.03 -16.78 63.69
CA VAL A 4 -11.90 -17.24 64.52
C VAL A 4 -11.03 -16.03 64.84
N LEU A 5 -11.09 -15.57 66.09
CA LEU A 5 -10.31 -14.43 66.56
C LEU A 5 -8.83 -14.78 66.66
N THR A 6 -7.97 -13.89 66.20
CA THR A 6 -6.52 -14.03 66.35
C THR A 6 -6.07 -13.60 67.75
N LYS A 7 -4.92 -14.09 68.21
CA LYS A 7 -4.37 -13.79 69.54
C LYS A 7 -4.18 -12.27 69.78
N ALA A 8 -3.85 -11.52 68.72
CA ALA A 8 -3.74 -10.07 68.79
C ALA A 8 -5.10 -9.36 68.91
N ALA A 9 -6.14 -9.89 68.25
CA ALA A 9 -7.49 -9.35 68.34
C ALA A 9 -8.09 -9.52 69.75
N LEU A 10 -7.77 -10.62 70.44
CA LEU A 10 -8.17 -10.83 71.84
C LEU A 10 -7.57 -9.81 72.81
N ALA A 11 -6.41 -9.21 72.49
CA ALA A 11 -5.82 -8.17 73.31
C ALA A 11 -6.51 -6.79 73.16
N LEU A 12 -7.30 -6.61 72.09
CA LEU A 12 -8.07 -5.39 71.83
C LEU A 12 -9.49 -5.56 72.39
N LYS A 13 -9.91 -4.67 73.30
CA LYS A 13 -11.19 -4.79 74.03
C LYS A 13 -12.44 -4.78 73.12
N ASN A 14 -12.34 -4.23 71.91
CA ASN A 14 -13.48 -4.02 71.00
C ASN A 14 -13.24 -4.66 69.61
N ALA A 15 -12.48 -5.75 69.53
CA ALA A 15 -12.15 -6.37 68.25
C ALA A 15 -13.37 -6.95 67.51
N GLU A 16 -14.33 -7.50 68.25
CA GLU A 16 -15.53 -8.09 67.67
C GLU A 16 -16.47 -7.03 67.07
N SER A 17 -16.60 -5.87 67.72
CA SER A 17 -17.51 -4.81 67.25
C SER A 17 -17.01 -4.09 66.00
N ASN A 18 -15.69 -4.07 65.77
CA ASN A 18 -15.07 -3.35 64.65
C ASN A 18 -14.76 -4.27 63.46
N PHE A 19 -15.18 -5.52 63.49
CA PHE A 19 -14.89 -6.48 62.43
C PHE A 19 -15.84 -6.30 61.25
N GLN A 20 -15.29 -6.07 60.06
CA GLN A 20 -16.05 -5.95 58.82
C GLN A 20 -15.53 -6.93 57.76
N VAL A 21 -16.41 -7.81 57.27
CA VAL A 21 -16.12 -8.69 56.13
C VAL A 21 -16.57 -7.99 54.86
N VAL A 22 -15.62 -7.55 54.03
CA VAL A 22 -15.91 -7.06 52.69
C VAL A 22 -15.69 -8.19 51.70
N LYS A 23 -16.76 -8.70 51.09
CA LYS A 23 -16.69 -9.70 50.03
C LYS A 23 -16.63 -8.96 48.69
N PHE A 24 -15.53 -9.13 47.94
CA PHE A 24 -15.43 -8.65 46.58
C PHE A 24 -15.71 -9.78 45.60
N GLU A 25 -16.63 -9.56 44.66
CA GLU A 25 -16.83 -10.43 43.51
C GLU A 25 -16.19 -9.78 42.29
N ALA A 26 -15.12 -10.39 41.78
CA ALA A 26 -14.45 -9.91 40.58
C ALA A 26 -15.30 -10.29 39.35
N HIS A 27 -15.77 -9.30 38.60
CA HIS A 27 -16.41 -9.54 37.31
C HIS A 27 -15.39 -10.05 36.28
N LYS A 28 -15.73 -11.14 35.58
CA LYS A 28 -14.91 -11.64 34.48
C LYS A 28 -14.78 -10.55 33.40
N PRO A 29 -13.58 -10.31 32.86
CA PRO A 29 -13.41 -9.32 31.79
C PRO A 29 -14.27 -9.71 30.59
N LYS A 30 -14.99 -8.74 30.01
CA LYS A 30 -15.71 -8.95 28.76
C LYS A 30 -14.71 -9.38 27.70
N LYS A 31 -14.85 -10.60 27.17
CA LYS A 31 -14.13 -11.01 25.97
C LYS A 31 -14.47 -10.00 24.87
N LYS A 32 -13.46 -9.41 24.24
CA LYS A 32 -13.68 -8.69 22.99
C LYS A 32 -14.29 -9.72 22.04
N ASN A 33 -15.48 -9.45 21.52
CA ASN A 33 -15.94 -10.12 20.32
C ASN A 33 -15.04 -9.60 19.21
N ASP A 34 -13.85 -10.20 19.07
CA ASP A 34 -13.26 -10.28 17.77
C ASP A 34 -14.34 -10.97 16.95
N ASN A 35 -14.98 -10.23 16.05
CA ASN A 35 -15.81 -10.83 15.02
C ASN A 35 -14.86 -11.63 14.11
N GLU A 36 -14.27 -12.70 14.64
CA GLU A 36 -14.11 -13.90 13.88
C GLU A 36 -15.55 -14.27 13.50
N SER A 37 -15.97 -13.75 12.34
CA SER A 37 -17.03 -14.41 11.62
C SER A 37 -16.54 -15.84 11.48
N ASP A 38 -17.04 -16.72 12.34
CA ASP A 38 -17.08 -18.14 12.10
C ASP A 38 -17.72 -18.26 10.71
N ILE A 39 -16.88 -18.31 9.69
CA ILE A 39 -17.24 -18.72 8.35
C ILE A 39 -17.58 -20.19 8.57
N ASN A 40 -18.82 -20.43 9.00
CA ASN A 40 -19.48 -21.70 8.96
C ASN A 40 -19.34 -22.16 7.50
N LEU A 41 -18.35 -23.01 7.25
CA LEU A 41 -18.10 -23.66 5.95
C LEU A 41 -19.23 -24.64 5.58
N ASN A 42 -20.28 -24.74 6.40
CA ASN A 42 -21.49 -25.54 6.20
C ASN A 42 -22.74 -24.71 5.86
N LYS A 43 -22.61 -23.51 5.30
CA LYS A 43 -23.75 -22.88 4.61
C LYS A 43 -23.95 -23.58 3.27
N LYS A 44 -24.94 -24.47 3.21
CA LYS A 44 -25.58 -24.93 1.97
C LYS A 44 -25.65 -23.74 1.01
N GLU A 45 -25.08 -23.90 -0.18
CA GLU A 45 -25.19 -22.90 -1.24
C GLU A 45 -26.67 -22.53 -1.39
N PRO A 46 -27.05 -21.24 -1.32
CA PRO A 46 -28.37 -20.87 -1.76
C PRO A 46 -28.45 -21.26 -3.23
N GLN A 47 -29.33 -22.21 -3.55
CA GLN A 47 -29.76 -22.52 -4.91
C GLN A 47 -30.39 -21.24 -5.46
N ILE A 48 -29.58 -20.35 -6.03
CA ILE A 48 -30.08 -19.10 -6.58
C ILE A 48 -30.88 -19.49 -7.83
N PRO A 49 -32.18 -19.16 -7.92
CA PRO A 49 -32.96 -19.45 -9.11
C PRO A 49 -32.25 -18.85 -10.32
N GLN A 50 -32.09 -19.65 -11.37
CA GLN A 50 -31.47 -19.24 -12.64
C GLN A 50 -32.40 -18.32 -13.44
N SER A 51 -32.88 -17.24 -12.82
CA SER A 51 -33.55 -16.16 -13.54
C SER A 51 -32.46 -15.31 -14.18
N LYS A 52 -32.23 -15.51 -15.48
CA LYS A 52 -31.48 -14.64 -16.42
C LYS A 52 -30.73 -13.50 -15.72
N LYS A 53 -29.61 -13.83 -15.06
CA LYS A 53 -28.84 -12.83 -14.31
C LYS A 53 -28.06 -12.06 -15.34
N ASP A 54 -28.27 -10.74 -15.39
CA ASP A 54 -27.39 -9.85 -16.13
C ASP A 54 -25.93 -10.18 -15.76
N VAL A 55 -25.12 -10.40 -16.79
CA VAL A 55 -23.73 -10.86 -16.68
C VAL A 55 -22.90 -9.72 -16.10
N ASP A 56 -22.90 -9.61 -14.77
CA ASP A 56 -22.05 -8.65 -14.07
C ASP A 56 -20.60 -9.17 -14.08
N LEU A 57 -19.80 -8.62 -15.00
CA LEU A 57 -18.38 -8.94 -15.17
C LEU A 57 -17.59 -8.82 -13.87
N LYS A 58 -18.01 -7.95 -12.94
CA LYS A 58 -17.35 -7.79 -11.64
C LYS A 58 -17.54 -9.03 -10.77
N LYS A 59 -18.75 -9.59 -10.72
CA LYS A 59 -19.05 -10.81 -9.96
C LYS A 59 -18.32 -12.01 -10.55
N ILE A 60 -18.35 -12.16 -11.88
CA ILE A 60 -17.65 -13.24 -12.58
C ILE A 60 -16.15 -13.19 -12.30
N ARG A 61 -15.54 -12.00 -12.33
CA ARG A 61 -14.13 -11.84 -11.98
C ARG A 61 -13.83 -12.35 -10.57
N HIS A 62 -14.67 -12.02 -9.59
CA HIS A 62 -14.50 -12.49 -8.22
C HIS A 62 -14.68 -14.01 -8.08
N GLU A 63 -15.63 -14.59 -8.80
CA GLU A 63 -15.86 -16.04 -8.82
C GLU A 63 -14.67 -16.79 -9.45
N ILE A 64 -14.14 -16.30 -10.56
CA ILE A 64 -12.94 -16.87 -11.21
C ILE A 64 -11.75 -16.85 -10.25
N VAL A 65 -11.52 -15.73 -9.56
CA VAL A 65 -10.42 -15.63 -8.59
C VAL A 65 -10.65 -16.59 -7.42
N ARG A 66 -11.87 -16.66 -6.87
CA ARG A 66 -12.24 -17.61 -5.80
C ARG A 66 -12.00 -19.06 -6.22
N PHE A 67 -12.41 -19.41 -7.43
CA PHE A 67 -12.21 -20.73 -8.02
C PHE A 67 -10.72 -21.06 -8.18
N GLY A 68 -9.94 -20.15 -8.75
CA GLY A 68 -8.49 -20.32 -8.89
C GLY A 68 -7.76 -20.52 -7.56
N MET A 69 -8.20 -19.82 -6.51
CA MET A 69 -7.65 -19.99 -5.16
C MET A 69 -8.04 -21.31 -4.49
N SER A 70 -9.18 -21.92 -4.88
CA SER A 70 -9.66 -23.17 -4.30
C SER A 70 -8.72 -24.34 -4.57
N GLY A 71 -7.96 -24.30 -5.68
CA GLY A 71 -6.99 -25.33 -6.04
C GLY A 71 -5.66 -25.24 -5.31
N PHE A 72 -5.43 -24.20 -4.50
CA PHE A 72 -4.16 -24.05 -3.76
C PHE A 72 -4.23 -24.71 -2.38
N SER A 73 -3.12 -25.35 -1.98
CA SER A 73 -2.92 -25.95 -0.66
C SER A 73 -1.78 -25.28 0.10
N GLY A 74 -1.83 -25.34 1.43
CA GLY A 74 -0.80 -24.82 2.33
C GLY A 74 -0.51 -23.33 2.17
N THR A 75 0.79 -22.98 2.17
CA THR A 75 1.29 -21.60 2.12
C THR A 75 0.81 -20.83 0.89
N LYS A 76 0.72 -21.48 -0.27
CA LYS A 76 0.23 -20.84 -1.52
C LYS A 76 -1.22 -20.37 -1.41
N LYS A 77 -2.04 -21.08 -0.63
CA LYS A 77 -3.44 -20.69 -0.37
C LYS A 77 -3.49 -19.43 0.49
N GLU A 78 -2.62 -19.32 1.47
CA GLU A 78 -2.51 -18.15 2.35
C GLU A 78 -2.00 -16.93 1.59
N GLU A 79 -0.93 -17.08 0.81
CA GLU A 79 -0.41 -16.02 -0.05
C GLU A 79 -1.47 -15.49 -1.01
N ALA A 80 -2.24 -16.37 -1.65
CA ALA A 80 -3.31 -15.98 -2.56
C ALA A 80 -4.45 -15.25 -1.82
N LYS A 81 -4.79 -15.66 -0.59
CA LYS A 81 -5.77 -14.96 0.25
C LYS A 81 -5.29 -13.57 0.66
N ILE A 82 -4.02 -13.45 1.04
CA ILE A 82 -3.40 -12.17 1.39
C ILE A 82 -3.41 -11.24 0.17
N ALA A 83 -3.03 -11.75 -1.00
CA ALA A 83 -3.07 -10.98 -2.26
C ALA A 83 -4.48 -10.52 -2.61
N LEU A 84 -5.49 -11.39 -2.48
CA LEU A 84 -6.90 -11.04 -2.65
C LEU A 84 -7.31 -9.92 -1.69
N ALA A 85 -7.01 -10.07 -0.40
CA ALA A 85 -7.35 -9.08 0.62
C ALA A 85 -6.72 -7.72 0.29
N ILE A 86 -5.45 -7.69 -0.11
CA ILE A 86 -4.76 -6.46 -0.53
C ILE A 86 -5.45 -5.85 -1.76
N SER A 87 -5.83 -6.65 -2.76
CA SER A 87 -6.57 -6.15 -3.93
C SER A 87 -7.93 -5.55 -3.60
N LEU A 88 -8.57 -6.01 -2.52
CA LEU A 88 -9.82 -5.48 -1.98
C LEU A 88 -9.60 -4.23 -1.11
N GLY A 89 -8.35 -3.79 -0.94
CA GLY A 89 -7.98 -2.60 -0.19
C GLY A 89 -7.54 -2.88 1.26
N ALA A 90 -7.35 -4.14 1.64
CA ALA A 90 -6.76 -4.45 2.95
C ALA A 90 -5.30 -3.97 3.03
N LYS A 91 -4.87 -3.60 4.23
CA LYS A 91 -3.48 -3.22 4.49
C LYS A 91 -2.56 -4.44 4.34
N PRO A 92 -1.45 -4.35 3.59
CA PRO A 92 -0.51 -5.46 3.44
C PRO A 92 0.14 -5.84 4.78
N PRO A 93 0.56 -7.11 4.94
CA PRO A 93 1.22 -7.56 6.16
C PRO A 93 2.54 -6.79 6.38
N LYS A 94 2.93 -6.68 7.66
CA LYS A 94 4.18 -6.02 8.05
C LYS A 94 5.37 -6.82 7.50
N ARG A 95 6.33 -6.11 6.90
CA ARG A 95 7.57 -6.71 6.41
C ARG A 95 8.45 -7.15 7.58
N GLU A 96 9.27 -8.15 7.34
CA GLU A 96 10.31 -8.60 8.27
C GLU A 96 11.29 -7.46 8.57
N TYR A 97 11.83 -7.48 9.79
CA TYR A 97 12.88 -6.55 10.18
C TYR A 97 14.21 -6.99 9.57
N ILE A 98 14.81 -6.13 8.75
CA ILE A 98 16.06 -6.39 8.04
C ILE A 98 16.98 -5.20 8.26
N ASN A 99 18.29 -5.44 8.41
CA ASN A 99 19.29 -4.37 8.49
C ASN A 99 19.26 -3.51 7.21
N TYR A 100 19.37 -2.20 7.37
CA TYR A 100 19.34 -1.25 6.25
C TYR A 100 20.39 -1.55 5.18
N LYS A 101 21.61 -1.93 5.57
CA LYS A 101 22.69 -2.23 4.60
C LYS A 101 22.33 -3.44 3.72
N GLU A 102 21.83 -4.51 4.32
CA GLU A 102 21.37 -5.71 3.62
C GLU A 102 20.15 -5.42 2.72
N LEU A 103 19.20 -4.61 3.20
CA LEU A 103 18.04 -4.18 2.41
C LEU A 103 18.49 -3.44 1.13
N MET A 104 19.48 -2.55 1.25
CA MET A 104 20.01 -1.79 0.13
C MET A 104 20.74 -2.67 -0.88
N GLU A 105 21.51 -3.66 -0.41
CA GLU A 105 22.16 -4.64 -1.27
C GLU A 105 21.14 -5.49 -2.03
N LYS A 106 20.11 -6.02 -1.34
CA LYS A 106 19.02 -6.77 -1.97
C LYS A 106 18.34 -5.97 -3.09
N ARG A 107 18.00 -4.70 -2.82
CA ARG A 107 17.41 -3.80 -3.84
C ARG A 107 18.32 -3.56 -5.03
N LYS A 108 19.63 -3.41 -4.80
CA LYS A 108 20.61 -3.24 -5.89
C LYS A 108 20.66 -4.50 -6.77
N GLN A 109 20.70 -5.68 -6.16
CA GLN A 109 20.71 -6.96 -6.87
C GLN A 109 19.41 -7.20 -7.65
N GLU A 110 18.24 -6.93 -7.06
CA GLU A 110 16.94 -7.02 -7.74
C GLU A 110 16.89 -6.12 -8.97
N LYS A 111 17.35 -4.87 -8.83
CA LYS A 111 17.40 -3.92 -9.96
C LYS A 111 18.32 -4.41 -11.09
N GLN A 112 19.47 -4.99 -10.75
CA GLN A 112 20.39 -5.57 -11.73
C GLN A 112 19.79 -6.79 -12.42
N LYS A 113 19.17 -7.71 -11.66
CA LYS A 113 18.47 -8.89 -12.22
C LYS A 113 17.37 -8.47 -13.18
N LEU A 114 16.55 -7.49 -12.81
CA LEU A 114 15.47 -6.96 -13.65
C LEU A 114 16.02 -6.33 -14.94
N GLN A 115 17.14 -5.61 -14.87
CA GLN A 115 17.79 -5.05 -16.07
C GLN A 115 18.34 -6.15 -16.99
N ASN A 116 18.98 -7.17 -16.42
CA ASN A 116 19.53 -8.29 -17.17
C ASN A 116 18.41 -9.10 -17.83
N GLU A 117 17.34 -9.41 -17.10
CA GLU A 117 16.18 -10.12 -17.63
C GLU A 117 15.52 -9.33 -18.77
N LYS A 118 15.36 -8.00 -18.59
CA LYS A 118 14.86 -7.13 -19.65
C LYS A 118 15.78 -7.14 -20.87
N GLN A 119 17.09 -7.14 -20.68
CA GLN A 119 18.05 -7.19 -21.79
C GLN A 119 17.99 -8.54 -22.52
N LEU A 120 17.88 -9.65 -21.80
CA LEU A 120 17.71 -10.99 -22.36
C LEU A 120 16.38 -11.15 -23.12
N MET A 121 15.29 -10.58 -22.59
CA MET A 121 13.99 -10.54 -23.28
C MET A 121 14.10 -9.74 -24.58
N MET A 122 14.75 -8.57 -24.53
CA MET A 122 14.97 -7.73 -25.71
C MET A 122 15.90 -8.38 -26.75
N SER A 123 16.88 -9.19 -26.34
CA SER A 123 17.76 -9.91 -27.27
C SER A 123 17.10 -11.14 -27.89
N LYS A 124 16.10 -11.72 -27.20
CA LYS A 124 15.32 -12.87 -27.72
C LYS A 124 14.21 -12.44 -28.68
N THR A 125 13.75 -11.21 -28.61
CA THR A 125 12.78 -10.67 -29.57
C THR A 125 13.48 -10.20 -30.85
N VAL A 126 13.19 -10.86 -31.98
CA VAL A 126 13.77 -10.58 -33.31
C VAL A 126 13.51 -9.14 -33.79
N LEU A 127 12.50 -8.46 -33.23
CA LEU A 127 12.23 -7.06 -33.49
C LEU A 127 13.13 -6.17 -32.61
N HIS A 128 14.37 -5.96 -33.07
CA HIS A 128 15.25 -4.90 -32.58
C HIS A 128 14.64 -3.53 -32.90
N THR A 129 13.66 -3.09 -32.12
CA THR A 129 13.25 -1.69 -32.14
C THR A 129 14.43 -0.88 -31.60
N VAL A 130 15.14 -0.21 -32.52
CA VAL A 130 16.20 0.74 -32.19
C VAL A 130 15.63 1.66 -31.13
N LYS A 131 16.16 1.59 -29.90
CA LYS A 131 15.79 2.49 -28.81
C LYS A 131 16.08 3.91 -29.30
N LYS A 132 15.07 4.59 -29.85
CA LYS A 132 15.17 6.02 -30.15
C LYS A 132 15.51 6.67 -28.81
N LYS A 133 16.73 7.18 -28.68
CA LYS A 133 17.13 7.97 -27.52
C LYS A 133 16.06 9.05 -27.39
N LYS A 134 15.28 9.03 -26.32
CA LYS A 134 14.43 10.18 -25.97
C LYS A 134 15.42 11.33 -25.81
N LYS A 135 15.46 12.22 -26.80
CA LYS A 135 16.24 13.45 -26.74
C LYS A 135 15.78 14.13 -25.45
N GLY A 136 16.73 14.37 -24.54
CA GLY A 136 16.42 14.93 -23.23
C GLY A 136 15.52 16.15 -23.42
N VAL A 137 14.50 16.27 -22.58
CA VAL A 137 13.71 17.49 -22.48
C VAL A 137 14.68 18.52 -21.89
N ASN A 138 15.52 19.09 -22.75
CA ASN A 138 16.12 20.38 -22.47
C ASN A 138 14.94 21.31 -22.24
N ASN A 139 15.04 22.16 -21.23
CA ASN A 139 14.00 23.09 -20.81
C ASN A 139 13.67 24.09 -21.93
N ASP A 140 12.99 23.60 -22.98
CA ASP A 140 12.39 24.38 -24.03
C ASP A 140 11.14 24.97 -23.39
N VAL A 141 11.20 26.27 -23.11
CA VAL A 141 10.05 27.12 -22.83
C VAL A 141 8.99 26.80 -23.89
N GLY A 142 8.01 26.01 -23.45
CA GLY A 142 7.24 25.15 -24.32
C GLY A 142 6.54 25.93 -25.41
N HIS A 143 6.57 25.40 -26.64
CA HIS A 143 5.71 25.62 -27.82
C HIS A 143 5.45 27.07 -28.30
N LEU A 144 5.39 28.06 -27.42
CA LEU A 144 5.10 29.46 -27.66
C LEU A 144 6.24 30.17 -28.39
N LEU A 145 7.50 29.83 -28.08
CA LEU A 145 8.66 30.40 -28.77
C LEU A 145 8.92 29.78 -30.16
N SER A 146 8.21 28.70 -30.52
CA SER A 146 8.34 28.08 -31.84
C SER A 146 7.74 28.95 -32.94
N SER A 147 6.65 29.67 -32.65
CA SER A 147 5.99 30.57 -33.62
C SER A 147 6.73 31.88 -33.82
N TYR A 148 7.45 32.35 -32.80
CA TYR A 148 8.10 33.66 -32.80
C TYR A 148 9.62 33.61 -33.00
N GLY A 149 10.20 32.41 -33.08
CA GLY A 149 11.63 32.20 -33.28
C GLY A 149 12.48 32.62 -32.08
N LYS A 150 13.63 31.97 -31.91
CA LYS A 150 14.59 32.32 -30.86
C LYS A 150 15.51 33.45 -31.34
N VAL A 151 15.32 34.66 -30.83
CA VAL A 151 16.25 35.78 -31.10
C VAL A 151 17.62 35.44 -30.51
N GLN A 152 18.65 35.39 -31.35
CA GLN A 152 20.02 35.14 -30.91
C GLN A 152 20.68 36.47 -30.53
N LYS A 153 21.65 36.44 -29.60
CA LYS A 153 22.35 37.67 -29.15
C LYS A 153 23.03 38.46 -30.28
N LYS A 154 23.31 37.80 -31.41
CA LYS A 154 23.84 38.42 -32.63
C LYS A 154 22.84 39.35 -33.32
N ASP A 155 21.54 39.07 -33.20
CA ASP A 155 20.47 39.86 -33.84
C ASP A 155 20.21 41.17 -33.09
N LEU A 156 20.53 41.21 -31.79
CA LEU A 156 20.43 42.42 -30.95
C LEU A 156 21.52 43.46 -31.27
N LYS A 157 22.65 43.05 -31.87
CA LYS A 157 23.79 43.96 -32.13
C LYS A 157 23.65 44.82 -33.37
N GLN A 158 22.70 44.53 -34.28
CA GLN A 158 22.62 45.25 -35.57
C GLN A 158 21.81 46.56 -35.53
N LYS A 159 21.14 46.90 -34.42
CA LYS A 159 20.25 48.08 -34.37
C LYS A 159 20.83 49.33 -33.69
N SER A 160 22.03 49.31 -33.12
CA SER A 160 22.63 50.51 -32.50
C SER A 160 23.28 51.47 -33.50
N ASP A 161 23.62 51.03 -34.70
CA ASP A 161 24.54 51.77 -35.58
C ASP A 161 23.90 52.36 -36.85
N LYS A 162 22.56 52.38 -36.97
CA LYS A 162 21.87 53.06 -38.08
C LYS A 162 21.25 54.38 -37.62
N GLY A 163 21.98 55.45 -37.93
CA GLY A 163 21.80 56.81 -37.43
C GLY A 163 20.47 57.48 -37.76
N SER A 164 19.98 58.25 -36.79
CA SER A 164 18.98 59.30 -36.99
C SER A 164 19.71 60.63 -37.31
N GLY A 165 19.94 60.88 -38.59
CA GLY A 165 20.45 62.16 -39.08
C GLY A 165 19.43 63.28 -38.83
N LYS A 166 19.70 64.16 -37.86
CA LYS A 166 18.98 65.44 -37.71
C LYS A 166 19.37 66.37 -38.87
N LYS A 167 18.43 66.65 -39.77
CA LYS A 167 18.53 67.72 -40.79
C LYS A 167 18.56 69.09 -40.10
N LYS A 168 19.62 69.89 -40.34
CA LYS A 168 19.66 71.32 -39.99
C LYS A 168 18.70 72.09 -40.89
N LYS A 169 17.77 72.86 -40.32
CA LYS A 169 17.02 73.90 -41.02
C LYS A 169 17.91 75.14 -41.17
N LYS A 170 18.01 75.67 -42.38
CA LYS A 170 18.27 77.10 -42.65
C LYS A 170 16.92 77.76 -42.88
#